data_AF-A0A494T5W1-F1
#
_entry.id   AF-A0A494T5W1-F1
#
_cell.length_a   1.000
_cell.length_b   1.000
_cell.length_c   1.000
_cell.angle_alpha   90.00
_cell.angle_beta   90.00
_cell.angle_gamma   90.00
#
_symmetry.space_group_name_H-M   'P 1'
#
loop_
_entity.id
_entity.type
_entity.pdbx_description
1 polymer ?
#
loop_
_entity_poly.entity_id
_entity_poly.type
_entity_poly.pdbx_seq_one_letter_code
_entity_poly.pdbx_strand_id
1 'polypeptide(L)'
;MTIGAFARATGLTPGALRFYADAALLVPARIDGSTGYRYYAPDQIDQATTVRRLRHMDMPLEQIALVLAGDATHIDRHVAHLDGIANRARRSAAEIRATLHPDSNYPNDYMDRKCIVISVSGPIFADAVDQILTATAHHPEFPVLSGVHVEARGDVLTVTATDRYRLSTRTVVVAHSDSTPWNAVIDGDDLRAAMPDVRREHVVAVNLDDSGIVFGPGGRHCRRLNEEFPDYRSMLDSLPVAVTRVVVSKRSLQRVMEDGRFERWAVATGHGRIRLSEPDSSEFADIPTTVTGPDVVITFAMTTLYPAVASAVGPDVMIDISGPTAPVVVRSADDGDLTTLAMPVDPRGPE
;
A
#
# COMPACT_ATOMS: atom_id res chain seq x y z
N MET A 1 -13.76 22.86 16.19
CA MET A 1 -14.08 21.71 15.31
C MET A 1 -14.44 20.50 16.17
N THR A 2 -15.39 19.66 15.75
CA THR A 2 -15.66 18.39 16.43
C THR A 2 -14.48 17.43 16.29
N ILE A 3 -14.30 16.47 17.21
CA ILE A 3 -13.23 15.46 17.11
C ILE A 3 -13.24 14.71 15.77
N GLY A 4 -14.42 14.43 15.20
CA GLY A 4 -14.54 13.80 13.89
C GLY A 4 -14.12 14.72 12.72
N ALA A 5 -14.47 16.00 12.77
CA ALA A 5 -14.03 16.96 11.76
C ALA A 5 -12.51 17.20 11.82
N PHE A 6 -11.95 17.25 13.03
CA PHE A 6 -10.52 17.43 13.26
C PHE A 6 -9.70 16.18 12.88
N ALA A 7 -10.24 14.99 13.17
CA ALA A 7 -9.70 13.71 12.69
C ALA A 7 -9.53 13.70 11.16
N ARG A 8 -10.56 14.15 10.42
CA ARG A 8 -10.48 14.27 8.95
C ARG A 8 -9.42 15.26 8.48
N ALA A 9 -9.30 16.41 9.13
CA ALA A 9 -8.35 17.45 8.74
C ALA A 9 -6.88 17.04 8.99
N THR A 10 -6.64 16.19 9.98
CA THR A 10 -5.28 15.79 10.43
C THR A 10 -4.88 14.39 9.97
N GLY A 11 -5.84 13.60 9.48
CA GLY A 11 -5.70 12.18 9.16
C GLY A 11 -5.29 11.35 10.39
N LEU A 12 -5.85 11.69 11.56
CA LEU A 12 -5.74 10.93 12.80
C LEU A 12 -7.12 10.37 13.17
N THR A 13 -7.18 9.17 13.76
CA THR A 13 -8.47 8.63 14.22
C THR A 13 -8.97 9.36 15.48
N PRO A 14 -10.28 9.41 15.73
CA PRO A 14 -10.81 9.92 17.00
C PRO A 14 -10.28 9.18 18.25
N GLY A 15 -9.85 7.92 18.11
CA GLY A 15 -9.17 7.18 19.18
C GLY A 15 -7.78 7.73 19.45
N ALA A 16 -6.97 7.93 18.39
CA ALA A 16 -5.65 8.53 18.50
C ALA A 16 -5.69 9.95 19.08
N LEU A 17 -6.68 10.76 18.68
CA LEU A 17 -6.88 12.09 19.25
C LEU A 17 -7.17 12.05 20.76
N ARG A 18 -7.96 11.07 21.24
CA ARG A 18 -8.18 10.87 22.68
C ARG A 18 -6.89 10.44 23.38
N PHE A 19 -6.17 9.49 22.81
CA PHE A 19 -4.89 9.01 23.33
C PHE A 19 -3.86 10.15 23.46
N TYR A 20 -3.69 10.98 22.45
CA TYR A 20 -2.75 12.11 22.50
C TYR A 20 -3.22 13.23 23.43
N ALA A 21 -4.52 13.42 23.59
CA ALA A 21 -5.06 14.31 24.61
C ALA A 21 -4.73 13.81 26.02
N ASP A 22 -4.92 12.51 26.29
CA ASP A 22 -4.66 11.90 27.58
C ASP A 22 -3.14 11.86 27.89
N ALA A 23 -2.30 11.74 26.85
CA ALA A 23 -0.84 11.87 26.93
C ALA A 23 -0.33 13.32 26.95
N ALA A 24 -1.23 14.32 27.01
CA ALA A 24 -0.93 15.76 26.99
C ALA A 24 -0.13 16.26 25.76
N LEU A 25 -0.07 15.50 24.68
CA LEU A 25 0.60 15.87 23.43
C LEU A 25 -0.27 16.72 22.51
N LEU A 26 -1.59 16.59 22.62
CA LEU A 26 -2.55 17.34 21.83
C LEU A 26 -3.84 17.57 22.64
N VAL A 27 -3.80 18.58 23.50
CA VAL A 27 -4.91 18.88 24.42
C VAL A 27 -6.10 19.49 23.65
N PRO A 28 -7.35 19.01 23.84
CA PRO A 28 -8.51 19.60 23.20
C PRO A 28 -8.69 21.06 23.61
N ALA A 29 -8.94 21.96 22.65
CA ALA A 29 -9.24 23.36 22.93
C ALA A 29 -10.46 23.55 23.85
N ARG A 30 -11.42 22.62 23.81
CA ARG A 30 -12.57 22.61 24.72
C ARG A 30 -13.10 21.19 24.92
N ILE A 31 -13.49 20.88 26.14
CA ILE A 31 -14.26 19.68 26.47
C ILE A 31 -15.63 20.13 26.96
N ASP A 32 -16.69 19.57 26.39
CA ASP A 32 -18.05 19.82 26.83
C ASP A 32 -18.30 19.20 28.21
N GLY A 33 -18.73 20.00 29.18
CA GLY A 33 -18.82 19.59 30.58
C GLY A 33 -19.96 18.63 30.92
N SER A 34 -20.97 18.50 30.06
CA SER A 34 -22.12 17.61 30.28
C SER A 34 -22.02 16.31 29.49
N THR A 35 -21.39 16.34 28.31
CA THR A 35 -21.27 15.19 27.40
C THR A 35 -19.86 14.61 27.31
N GLY A 36 -18.84 15.32 27.80
CA GLY A 36 -17.43 14.94 27.65
C GLY A 36 -16.90 15.05 26.20
N TYR A 37 -17.67 15.68 25.30
CA TYR A 37 -17.32 15.78 23.89
C TYR A 37 -16.12 16.73 23.69
N ARG A 38 -15.10 16.26 22.96
CA ARG A 38 -13.86 17.01 22.72
C ARG A 38 -13.96 17.83 21.44
N TYR A 39 -13.56 19.09 21.54
CA TYR A 39 -13.45 20.03 20.43
C TYR A 39 -12.01 20.52 20.31
N TYR A 40 -11.55 20.60 19.06
CA TYR A 40 -10.20 21.06 18.71
C TYR A 40 -10.28 22.32 17.86
N ALA A 41 -9.27 23.18 17.96
CA ALA A 41 -9.19 24.42 17.19
C ALA A 41 -8.38 24.21 15.88
N PRO A 42 -8.69 24.95 14.79
CA PRO A 42 -8.01 24.77 13.50
C PRO A 42 -6.49 24.98 13.53
N ASP A 43 -5.99 25.85 14.40
CA ASP A 43 -4.57 26.09 14.65
C ASP A 43 -3.83 24.88 15.23
N GLN A 44 -4.55 23.92 15.82
CA GLN A 44 -3.96 22.69 16.35
C GLN A 44 -3.65 21.64 15.26
N ILE A 45 -4.04 21.89 13.99
CA ILE A 45 -3.85 20.94 12.88
C ILE A 45 -2.36 20.65 12.66
N ASP A 46 -1.51 21.69 12.62
CA ASP A 46 -0.08 21.53 12.36
C ASP A 46 0.62 20.71 13.46
N GLN A 47 0.25 20.96 14.73
CA GLN A 47 0.71 20.18 15.86
C GLN A 47 0.29 18.70 15.74
N ALA A 48 -0.97 18.44 15.39
CA ALA A 48 -1.49 17.09 15.23
C ALA A 48 -0.82 16.33 14.07
N THR A 49 -0.59 17.00 12.94
CA THR A 49 0.15 16.44 11.80
C THR A 49 1.61 16.16 12.17
N THR A 50 2.24 17.03 12.97
CA THR A 50 3.60 16.83 13.48
C THR A 50 3.68 15.60 14.38
N VAL A 51 2.77 15.46 15.37
CA VAL A 51 2.69 14.27 16.23
C VAL A 51 2.54 13.00 15.40
N ARG A 52 1.66 13.02 14.39
CA ARG A 52 1.47 11.88 13.48
C ARG A 52 2.76 11.48 12.77
N ARG A 53 3.47 12.44 12.18
CA ARG A 53 4.73 12.20 11.45
C ARG A 53 5.84 11.66 12.36
N LEU A 54 5.99 12.23 13.56
CA LEU A 54 6.98 11.75 14.53
C LEU A 54 6.67 10.33 15.01
N ARG A 55 5.39 10.00 15.24
CA ARG A 55 4.97 8.64 15.58
C ARG A 55 5.16 7.63 14.45
N HIS A 56 5.07 8.06 13.19
CA HIS A 56 5.34 7.22 12.03
C HIS A 56 6.83 6.82 11.92
N MET A 57 7.73 7.55 12.58
CA MET A 57 9.16 7.21 12.69
C MET A 57 9.49 6.50 14.03
N ASP A 58 8.49 5.87 14.65
CA ASP A 58 8.60 5.18 15.92
C ASP A 58 9.12 6.03 17.11
N MET A 59 9.04 7.37 17.02
CA MET A 59 9.53 8.23 18.09
C MET A 59 8.68 8.07 19.38
N PRO A 60 9.30 7.81 20.54
CA PRO A 60 8.58 7.70 21.82
C PRO A 60 7.85 8.99 22.19
N LEU A 61 6.68 8.88 22.84
CA LEU A 61 5.83 10.03 23.20
C LEU A 61 6.56 11.08 24.04
N GLU A 62 7.43 10.64 24.95
CA GLU A 62 8.25 11.52 25.78
C GLU A 62 9.19 12.41 24.96
N GLN A 63 9.76 11.87 23.88
CA GLN A 63 10.61 12.64 22.96
C GLN A 63 9.78 13.56 22.08
N ILE A 64 8.58 13.12 21.66
CA ILE A 64 7.65 13.96 20.91
C ILE A 64 7.27 15.19 21.73
N ALA A 65 7.02 15.05 23.03
CA ALA A 65 6.72 16.20 23.89
C ALA A 65 7.86 17.24 23.89
N LEU A 66 9.12 16.79 23.90
CA LEU A 66 10.29 17.67 23.86
C LEU A 66 10.45 18.37 22.50
N VAL A 67 10.18 17.66 21.41
CA VAL A 67 10.16 18.26 20.06
C VAL A 67 9.06 19.31 19.95
N LEU A 68 7.86 19.03 20.45
CA LEU A 68 6.75 20.00 20.45
C LEU A 68 7.04 21.22 21.37
N ALA A 69 7.87 21.05 22.39
CA ALA A 69 8.35 22.15 23.23
C ALA A 69 9.44 23.01 22.56
N GLY A 70 9.85 22.67 21.33
CA GLY A 70 10.77 23.45 20.50
C GLY A 70 12.18 22.87 20.39
N ASP A 71 12.49 21.74 21.03
CA ASP A 71 13.81 21.11 20.92
C ASP A 71 13.85 20.09 19.78
N ALA A 72 14.10 20.60 18.57
CA ALA A 72 14.25 19.78 17.37
C ALA A 72 15.45 18.83 17.42
N THR A 73 16.44 19.02 18.31
CA THR A 73 17.63 18.15 18.40
C THR A 73 17.28 16.72 18.79
N HIS A 74 16.10 16.51 19.39
CA HIS A 74 15.58 15.18 19.69
C HIS A 74 15.23 14.38 18.43
N ILE A 75 14.89 15.05 17.31
CA ILE A 75 14.67 14.38 16.03
C ILE A 75 16.00 13.77 15.55
N ASP A 76 17.05 14.59 15.45
CA ASP A 76 18.37 14.16 15.00
C ASP A 76 18.94 13.06 15.90
N ARG A 77 18.77 13.20 17.23
CA ARG A 77 19.21 12.20 18.21
C ARG A 77 18.47 10.88 18.05
N HIS A 78 17.16 10.90 17.78
CA HIS A 78 16.37 9.70 17.55
C HIS A 78 16.79 9.00 16.26
N VAL A 79 16.99 9.75 15.18
CA VAL A 79 17.49 9.21 13.90
C VAL A 79 18.88 8.57 14.09
N ALA A 80 19.82 9.28 14.71
CA ALA A 80 21.16 8.75 15.00
C ALA A 80 21.12 7.51 15.92
N HIS A 81 20.17 7.45 16.85
CA HIS A 81 19.97 6.28 17.69
C HIS A 81 19.47 5.07 16.89
N LEU A 82 18.48 5.26 16.01
CA LEU A 82 17.99 4.21 15.11
C LEU A 82 19.10 3.68 14.20
N ASP A 83 19.92 4.57 13.63
CA ASP A 83 21.11 4.18 12.85
C ASP A 83 22.12 3.38 13.67
N GLY A 84 22.36 3.80 14.92
CA GLY A 84 23.23 3.09 15.86
C GLY A 84 22.73 1.69 16.22
N ILE A 85 21.41 1.53 16.40
CA ILE A 85 20.78 0.21 16.60
C ILE A 85 20.95 -0.64 15.33
N ALA A 86 20.61 -0.10 14.15
CA ALA A 86 20.71 -0.81 12.88
C ALA A 86 22.14 -1.29 12.61
N ASN A 87 23.13 -0.42 12.80
CA ASN A 87 24.54 -0.75 12.58
C ASN A 87 25.10 -1.78 13.58
N ARG A 88 24.61 -1.80 14.82
CA ARG A 88 24.96 -2.86 15.78
C ARG A 88 24.33 -4.19 15.38
N ALA A 89 23.04 -4.19 15.02
CA ALA A 89 22.34 -5.39 14.56
C ALA A 89 23.02 -5.99 13.32
N ARG A 90 23.41 -5.15 12.33
CA ARG A 90 24.16 -5.58 11.13
C ARG A 90 25.49 -6.25 11.48
N ARG A 91 26.28 -5.65 12.38
CA ARG A 91 27.59 -6.21 12.80
C ARG A 91 27.44 -7.55 13.51
N SER A 92 26.56 -7.63 14.50
CA SER A 92 26.31 -8.89 15.21
C SER A 92 25.79 -9.98 14.27
N ALA A 93 24.94 -9.64 13.30
CA ALA A 93 24.46 -10.60 12.30
C ALA A 93 25.61 -11.12 11.41
N ALA A 94 26.56 -10.26 11.02
CA ALA A 94 27.72 -10.67 10.23
C ALA A 94 28.64 -11.63 11.01
N GLU A 95 28.90 -11.35 12.29
CA GLU A 95 29.71 -12.19 13.17
C GLU A 95 29.07 -13.56 13.41
N ILE A 96 27.76 -13.61 13.64
CA ILE A 96 27.01 -14.85 13.82
C ILE A 96 27.07 -15.69 12.53
N ARG A 97 26.88 -15.08 11.36
CA ARG A 97 26.94 -15.79 10.07
C ARG A 97 28.32 -16.39 9.82
N ALA A 98 29.39 -15.66 10.13
CA ALA A 98 30.77 -16.16 10.01
C ALA A 98 31.04 -17.35 10.96
N THR A 99 30.40 -17.37 12.12
CA THR A 99 30.57 -18.43 13.13
C THR A 99 29.77 -19.69 12.82
N LEU A 100 28.58 -19.55 12.21
CA LEU A 100 27.70 -20.68 11.89
C LEU A 100 28.10 -21.43 10.61
N HIS A 101 28.87 -20.81 9.71
CA HIS A 101 29.34 -21.41 8.46
C HIS A 101 30.87 -21.33 8.28
N PRO A 102 31.66 -21.95 9.17
CA PRO A 102 33.13 -21.91 9.08
C PRO A 102 33.68 -22.73 7.89
N ASP A 103 32.96 -23.76 7.44
CA ASP A 103 33.41 -24.75 6.43
C ASP A 103 32.48 -24.86 5.21
N SER A 104 31.75 -23.81 4.85
CA SER A 104 30.86 -23.87 3.67
C SER A 104 31.68 -23.87 2.36
N ASN A 105 32.07 -25.07 1.95
CA ASN A 105 32.62 -25.43 0.65
C ASN A 105 31.50 -25.34 -0.41
N TYR A 106 31.01 -24.12 -0.66
CA TYR A 106 30.21 -23.83 -1.84
C TYR A 106 31.12 -23.90 -3.07
N PRO A 107 30.73 -24.58 -4.17
CA PRO A 107 31.48 -24.56 -5.40
C PRO A 107 31.76 -23.11 -5.83
N ASN A 108 33.03 -22.88 -6.16
CA ASN A 108 33.68 -21.59 -6.37
C ASN A 108 33.27 -20.91 -7.70
N ASP A 109 31.99 -20.97 -8.07
CA ASP A 109 31.43 -20.37 -9.31
C ASP A 109 30.86 -18.95 -9.09
N TYR A 110 30.92 -18.45 -7.85
CA TYR A 110 30.51 -17.08 -7.48
C TYR A 110 31.61 -16.04 -7.73
N MET A 111 32.38 -16.19 -8.81
CA MET A 111 33.35 -15.19 -9.28
C MET A 111 33.05 -14.70 -10.70
N ASP A 112 31.78 -14.72 -11.10
CA ASP A 112 31.28 -13.76 -12.09
C ASP A 112 30.46 -12.67 -11.39
N ARG A 113 30.99 -11.46 -11.42
CA ARG A 113 30.44 -10.30 -10.71
C ARG A 113 29.15 -9.83 -11.39
N LYS A 114 28.00 -10.31 -10.90
CA LYS A 114 26.71 -9.60 -11.10
C LYS A 114 25.58 -9.95 -10.11
N CYS A 115 25.85 -10.50 -8.93
CA CYS A 115 24.79 -10.68 -7.92
C CYS A 115 24.46 -9.33 -7.26
N ILE A 116 23.46 -8.65 -7.80
CA ILE A 116 22.82 -7.50 -7.16
C ILE A 116 21.92 -8.04 -6.03
N VAL A 117 22.26 -7.73 -4.78
CA VAL A 117 21.55 -8.18 -3.57
C VAL A 117 20.77 -7.00 -2.98
N ILE A 118 19.46 -7.14 -2.85
CA ILE A 118 18.66 -6.32 -1.91
C ILE A 118 18.11 -7.20 -0.80
N SER A 119 17.83 -6.65 0.37
CA SER A 119 17.17 -7.38 1.46
C SER A 119 15.85 -6.74 1.85
N VAL A 120 14.80 -7.55 1.97
CA VAL A 120 13.45 -7.12 2.35
C VAL A 120 12.91 -7.97 3.50
N SER A 121 11.89 -7.47 4.21
CA SER A 121 11.15 -8.32 5.14
C SER A 121 10.33 -9.35 4.37
N GLY A 122 10.53 -10.63 4.65
CA GLY A 122 9.84 -11.71 3.95
C GLY A 122 8.31 -11.64 4.07
N PRO A 123 7.72 -11.51 5.28
CA PRO A 123 6.27 -11.34 5.44
C PRO A 123 5.70 -10.13 4.68
N ILE A 124 6.36 -8.96 4.77
CA ILE A 124 5.87 -7.72 4.13
C ILE A 124 5.93 -7.86 2.60
N PHE A 125 7.05 -8.39 2.08
CA PHE A 125 7.23 -8.58 0.66
C PHE A 125 6.27 -9.64 0.10
N ALA A 126 6.08 -10.76 0.81
CA ALA A 126 5.12 -11.78 0.42
C ALA A 126 3.68 -11.25 0.35
N ASP A 127 3.26 -10.50 1.38
CA ASP A 127 1.93 -9.85 1.36
C ASP A 127 1.82 -8.82 0.22
N ALA A 128 2.92 -8.16 -0.15
CA ALA A 128 2.92 -7.22 -1.26
C ALA A 128 2.75 -7.92 -2.60
N VAL A 129 3.53 -8.96 -2.84
CA VAL A 129 3.40 -9.79 -4.04
C VAL A 129 2.01 -10.41 -4.12
N ASP A 130 1.47 -10.97 -3.03
CA ASP A 130 0.14 -11.60 -3.03
C ASP A 130 -0.98 -10.60 -3.38
N GLN A 131 -0.90 -9.35 -2.91
CA GLN A 131 -1.85 -8.30 -3.28
C GLN A 131 -1.72 -7.93 -4.77
N ILE A 132 -0.49 -7.77 -5.26
CA ILE A 132 -0.23 -7.39 -6.65
C ILE A 132 -0.58 -8.48 -7.64
N LEU A 133 -0.37 -9.75 -7.29
CA LEU A 133 -0.71 -10.91 -8.11
C LEU A 133 -2.20 -10.97 -8.46
N THR A 134 -3.07 -10.33 -7.67
CA THR A 134 -4.51 -10.24 -8.00
C THR A 134 -4.76 -9.50 -9.32
N ALA A 135 -3.83 -8.65 -9.76
CA ALA A 135 -3.89 -7.88 -10.99
C ALA A 135 -3.14 -8.50 -12.18
N THR A 136 -2.57 -9.70 -12.05
CA THR A 136 -2.01 -10.44 -13.20
C THR A 136 -3.11 -11.17 -13.98
N ALA A 137 -2.88 -11.39 -15.28
CA ALA A 137 -3.75 -12.22 -16.11
C ALA A 137 -2.96 -12.97 -17.19
N HIS A 138 -3.37 -14.20 -17.50
CA HIS A 138 -2.86 -14.91 -18.67
C HIS A 138 -3.61 -14.41 -19.90
N HIS A 139 -2.94 -13.64 -20.75
CA HIS A 139 -3.49 -13.13 -21.99
C HIS A 139 -2.68 -13.64 -23.19
N PRO A 140 -3.30 -14.33 -24.17
CA PRO A 140 -2.58 -14.90 -25.32
C PRO A 140 -1.79 -13.87 -26.13
N GLU A 141 -2.37 -12.67 -26.32
CA GLU A 141 -1.72 -11.58 -27.07
C GLU A 141 -0.73 -10.76 -26.24
N PHE A 142 -0.84 -10.80 -24.90
CA PHE A 142 0.00 -10.01 -24.00
C PHE A 142 0.53 -10.90 -22.86
N PRO A 143 1.45 -11.85 -23.15
CA PRO A 143 1.97 -12.77 -22.14
C PRO A 143 2.64 -12.05 -20.96
N VAL A 144 3.23 -10.87 -21.18
CA VAL A 144 3.84 -10.04 -20.14
C VAL A 144 2.91 -9.74 -18.95
N LEU A 145 1.59 -9.77 -19.17
CA LEU A 145 0.58 -9.49 -18.15
C LEU A 145 0.40 -10.64 -17.14
N SER A 146 0.98 -11.81 -17.40
CA SER A 146 1.12 -12.86 -16.37
C SER A 146 2.28 -12.58 -15.41
N GLY A 147 3.08 -11.55 -15.68
CA GLY A 147 4.21 -11.15 -14.86
C GLY A 147 3.91 -9.98 -13.93
N VAL A 148 4.79 -9.85 -12.93
CA VAL A 148 4.87 -8.70 -12.03
C VAL A 148 6.14 -7.93 -12.37
N HIS A 149 6.00 -6.65 -12.68
CA HIS A 149 7.12 -5.74 -12.81
C HIS A 149 7.68 -5.41 -11.43
N VAL A 150 8.92 -5.81 -11.17
CA VAL A 150 9.65 -5.59 -9.93
C VAL A 150 10.76 -4.60 -10.20
N GLU A 151 10.83 -3.55 -9.40
CA GLU A 151 11.82 -2.49 -9.57
C GLU A 151 12.41 -2.05 -8.24
N ALA A 152 13.73 -2.14 -8.11
CA ALA A 152 14.45 -1.68 -6.95
C ALA A 152 15.16 -0.35 -7.26
N ARG A 153 14.93 0.67 -6.42
CA ARG A 153 15.62 1.96 -6.47
C ARG A 153 15.94 2.42 -5.06
N GLY A 154 17.22 2.43 -4.70
CA GLY A 154 17.65 2.85 -3.37
C GLY A 154 17.07 1.94 -2.27
N ASP A 155 16.29 2.52 -1.39
CA ASP A 155 15.61 1.89 -0.26
C ASP A 155 14.15 1.49 -0.55
N VAL A 156 13.71 1.57 -1.81
CA VAL A 156 12.34 1.23 -2.22
C VAL A 156 12.34 0.13 -3.28
N LEU A 157 11.53 -0.89 -3.04
CA LEU A 157 11.15 -1.91 -4.01
C LEU A 157 9.70 -1.67 -4.42
N THR A 158 9.45 -1.48 -5.71
CA THR A 158 8.11 -1.31 -6.27
C THR A 158 7.72 -2.58 -7.03
N VAL A 159 6.54 -3.12 -6.73
CA VAL A 159 5.94 -4.25 -7.43
C VAL A 159 4.65 -3.80 -8.11
N THR A 160 4.52 -4.06 -9.41
CA THR A 160 3.39 -3.60 -10.23
C THR A 160 2.89 -4.71 -11.14
N ALA A 161 1.57 -4.89 -11.23
CA ALA A 161 0.93 -5.82 -12.17
C ALA A 161 -0.33 -5.19 -12.77
N THR A 162 -0.70 -5.68 -13.96
CA THR A 162 -1.90 -5.22 -14.67
C THR A 162 -2.47 -6.31 -15.57
N ASP A 163 -3.79 -6.29 -15.75
CA ASP A 163 -4.54 -7.15 -16.65
C ASP A 163 -5.29 -6.36 -17.72
N ARG A 164 -4.83 -5.13 -18.00
CA ARG A 164 -5.44 -4.10 -18.88
C ARG A 164 -6.64 -3.37 -18.29
N TYR A 165 -7.38 -3.99 -17.36
CA TYR A 165 -8.58 -3.38 -16.76
C TYR A 165 -8.32 -2.86 -15.35
N ARG A 166 -7.32 -3.40 -14.66
CA ARG A 166 -6.77 -2.80 -13.44
C ARG A 166 -5.26 -2.78 -13.49
N LEU A 167 -4.68 -1.85 -12.74
CA LEU A 167 -3.25 -1.81 -12.47
C LEU A 167 -3.06 -1.66 -10.96
N SER A 168 -2.35 -2.59 -10.34
CA SER A 168 -2.00 -2.49 -8.92
C SER A 168 -0.51 -2.24 -8.79
N THR A 169 -0.12 -1.29 -7.94
CA THR A 169 1.28 -1.02 -7.59
C THR A 169 1.44 -0.93 -6.09
N ARG A 170 2.50 -1.52 -5.56
CA ARG A 170 2.82 -1.50 -4.13
C ARG A 170 4.30 -1.24 -3.91
N THR A 171 4.59 -0.41 -2.91
CA THR A 171 5.97 -0.18 -2.46
C THR A 171 6.29 -0.98 -1.19
N VAL A 172 7.54 -1.40 -1.09
CA VAL A 172 8.10 -2.13 0.05
C VAL A 172 9.45 -1.51 0.38
N VAL A 173 9.69 -1.25 1.67
CA VAL A 173 10.97 -0.73 2.15
C VAL A 173 12.04 -1.82 2.06
N VAL A 174 13.17 -1.48 1.46
CA VAL A 174 14.36 -2.30 1.36
C VAL A 174 15.24 -2.04 2.59
N ALA A 175 15.49 -3.09 3.37
CA ALA A 175 16.30 -3.00 4.59
C ALA A 175 17.79 -2.77 4.31
N HIS A 176 18.26 -3.23 3.15
CA HIS A 176 19.63 -3.09 2.69
C HIS A 176 19.72 -3.16 1.16
N SER A 177 20.49 -2.27 0.56
CA SER A 177 20.68 -2.18 -0.89
C SER A 177 22.14 -1.95 -1.20
N ASP A 178 22.80 -2.95 -1.81
CA ASP A 178 24.17 -2.83 -2.34
C ASP A 178 24.17 -2.69 -3.88
N SER A 179 23.01 -2.39 -4.46
CA SER A 179 22.80 -2.50 -5.90
C SER A 179 22.46 -1.19 -6.58
N THR A 180 22.93 -1.04 -7.82
CA THR A 180 22.39 -0.05 -8.76
C THR A 180 20.91 -0.29 -9.02
N PRO A 181 20.12 0.75 -9.32
CA PRO A 181 18.73 0.60 -9.73
C PRO A 181 18.55 -0.45 -10.82
N TRP A 182 17.53 -1.29 -10.67
CA TRP A 182 17.21 -2.33 -11.64
C TRP A 182 15.70 -2.55 -11.71
N ASN A 183 15.25 -3.12 -12.83
CA ASN A 183 13.90 -3.63 -12.97
C ASN A 183 13.90 -4.94 -13.76
N ALA A 184 12.86 -5.74 -13.55
CA ALA A 184 12.59 -6.95 -14.30
C ALA A 184 11.10 -7.29 -14.24
N VAL A 185 10.59 -7.99 -15.25
CA VAL A 185 9.27 -8.60 -15.19
C VAL A 185 9.45 -10.04 -14.78
N ILE A 186 8.82 -10.44 -13.68
CA ILE A 186 8.97 -11.77 -13.08
C ILE A 186 7.66 -12.53 -13.21
N ASP A 187 7.73 -13.78 -13.62
CA ASP A 187 6.55 -14.62 -13.80
C ASP A 187 5.72 -14.73 -12.51
N GLY A 188 4.42 -14.46 -12.65
CA GLY A 188 3.52 -14.40 -11.51
C GLY A 188 3.26 -15.77 -10.86
N ASP A 189 3.31 -16.86 -11.63
CA ASP A 189 3.11 -18.21 -11.07
C ASP A 189 4.30 -18.66 -10.24
N ASP A 190 5.51 -18.38 -10.72
CA ASP A 190 6.73 -18.65 -9.95
C ASP A 190 6.75 -17.83 -8.65
N LEU A 191 6.39 -16.54 -8.72
CA LEU A 191 6.27 -15.70 -7.53
C LEU A 191 5.25 -16.27 -6.55
N ARG A 192 4.05 -16.62 -7.03
CA ARG A 192 2.98 -17.22 -6.22
C ARG A 192 3.45 -18.51 -5.53
N ALA A 193 4.21 -19.34 -6.23
CA ALA A 193 4.77 -20.57 -5.67
C ALA A 193 5.88 -20.32 -4.64
N ALA A 194 6.61 -19.20 -4.73
CA ALA A 194 7.70 -18.85 -3.83
C ALA A 194 7.24 -18.15 -2.54
N MET A 195 6.14 -17.40 -2.57
CA MET A 195 5.69 -16.60 -1.44
C MET A 195 5.49 -17.36 -0.11
N PRO A 196 5.01 -18.62 -0.09
CA PRO A 196 4.90 -19.38 1.17
C PRO A 196 6.22 -19.57 1.92
N ASP A 197 7.35 -19.67 1.22
CA ASP A 197 8.66 -19.81 1.86
C ASP A 197 9.26 -18.46 2.21
N VAL A 198 9.17 -17.50 1.29
CA VAL A 198 9.59 -16.11 1.51
C VAL A 198 8.92 -15.53 2.77
N ARG A 199 7.63 -15.81 2.97
CA ARG A 199 6.85 -15.37 4.12
C ARG A 199 7.37 -15.90 5.46
N ARG A 200 8.05 -17.06 5.48
CA ARG A 200 8.58 -17.69 6.70
C ARG A 200 9.94 -17.13 7.13
N GLU A 201 10.59 -16.37 6.26
CA GLU A 201 11.90 -15.78 6.52
C GLU A 201 11.74 -14.32 6.97
N HIS A 202 12.34 -13.95 8.10
CA HIS A 202 12.22 -12.56 8.60
C HIS A 202 12.86 -11.54 7.65
N VAL A 203 13.98 -11.92 7.03
CA VAL A 203 14.72 -11.11 6.06
C VAL A 203 15.08 -12.02 4.88
N VAL A 204 14.71 -11.59 3.67
CA VAL A 204 14.95 -12.33 2.43
C VAL A 204 15.87 -11.51 1.55
N ALA A 205 16.96 -12.14 1.09
CA ALA A 205 17.79 -11.59 0.03
C ALA A 205 17.10 -11.83 -1.32
N VAL A 206 16.99 -10.79 -2.13
CA VAL A 206 16.44 -10.83 -3.47
C VAL A 206 17.59 -10.53 -4.43
N ASN A 207 17.94 -11.52 -5.24
CA ASN A 207 19.02 -11.43 -6.20
C ASN A 207 18.46 -11.41 -7.62
N LEU A 208 18.87 -10.45 -8.43
CA LEU A 208 18.57 -10.44 -9.85
C LEU A 208 19.74 -11.04 -10.64
N ASP A 209 19.45 -12.02 -11.48
CA ASP A 209 20.35 -12.53 -12.50
C ASP A 209 19.71 -12.42 -13.91
N ASP A 210 20.38 -12.97 -14.92
CA ASP A 210 19.90 -12.92 -16.31
C ASP A 210 18.61 -13.76 -16.52
N SER A 211 18.37 -14.76 -15.67
CA SER A 211 17.25 -15.69 -15.76
C SER A 211 16.05 -15.29 -14.91
N GLY A 212 16.22 -14.42 -13.91
CA GLY A 212 15.15 -13.94 -13.06
C GLY A 212 15.59 -13.51 -11.68
N ILE A 213 14.69 -13.71 -10.70
CA ILE A 213 14.95 -13.41 -9.30
C ILE A 213 15.14 -14.69 -8.51
N VAL A 214 16.17 -14.72 -7.67
CA VAL A 214 16.43 -15.79 -6.72
C VAL A 214 16.26 -15.27 -5.29
N PHE A 215 15.42 -15.94 -4.50
CA PHE A 215 15.22 -15.62 -3.09
C PHE A 215 16.17 -16.44 -2.19
N GLY A 216 17.03 -15.76 -1.44
CA GLY A 216 17.91 -16.39 -0.43
C GLY A 216 19.04 -17.29 -1.00
N PRO A 217 20.02 -17.68 -0.15
CA PRO A 217 21.12 -18.55 -0.56
C PRO A 217 20.62 -20.00 -0.73
N GLY A 218 20.36 -20.39 -1.98
CA GLY A 218 19.85 -21.71 -2.37
C GLY A 218 18.33 -21.79 -2.59
N GLY A 219 17.63 -20.66 -2.58
CA GLY A 219 16.17 -20.66 -2.63
C GLY A 219 15.57 -20.60 -4.03
N ARG A 220 14.25 -20.38 -4.07
CA ARG A 220 13.45 -20.53 -5.29
C ARG A 220 13.79 -19.46 -6.31
N HIS A 221 14.02 -19.91 -7.53
CA HIS A 221 14.17 -19.08 -8.71
C HIS A 221 12.78 -18.78 -9.29
N CYS A 222 12.52 -17.50 -9.57
CA CYS A 222 11.36 -17.03 -10.29
C CYS A 222 11.81 -16.44 -11.63
N ARG A 223 11.34 -17.03 -12.72
CA ARG A 223 11.82 -16.71 -14.06
C ARG A 223 11.43 -15.30 -14.49
N ARG A 224 12.32 -14.70 -15.29
CA ARG A 224 12.07 -13.44 -15.98
C ARG A 224 11.23 -13.65 -17.24
N LEU A 225 10.28 -12.74 -17.46
CA LEU A 225 9.64 -12.53 -18.76
C LEU A 225 10.46 -11.49 -19.55
N ASN A 226 10.68 -11.77 -20.83
CA ASN A 226 11.58 -10.97 -21.67
C ASN A 226 10.86 -9.83 -22.40
N GLU A 227 9.53 -9.85 -22.36
CA GLU A 227 8.66 -8.83 -22.90
C GLU A 227 8.70 -7.55 -22.06
N GLU A 228 8.51 -6.41 -22.72
CA GLU A 228 8.47 -5.11 -22.06
C GLU A 228 7.15 -4.91 -21.31
N PHE A 229 7.23 -4.51 -20.04
CA PHE A 229 6.05 -4.17 -19.25
C PHE A 229 5.50 -2.80 -19.70
N PRO A 230 4.17 -2.60 -19.71
CA PRO A 230 3.59 -1.29 -20.03
C PRO A 230 4.17 -0.16 -19.17
N ASP A 231 4.37 1.02 -19.76
CA ASP A 231 4.82 2.23 -19.05
C ASP A 231 3.72 2.77 -18.11
N TYR A 232 3.59 2.12 -16.97
CA TYR A 232 2.59 2.45 -15.97
C TYR A 232 2.84 3.82 -15.33
N ARG A 233 4.09 4.31 -15.32
CA ARG A 233 4.41 5.62 -14.74
C ARG A 233 3.79 6.73 -15.56
N SER A 234 3.99 6.70 -16.89
CA SER A 234 3.34 7.66 -17.77
C SER A 234 1.82 7.61 -17.64
N MET A 235 1.24 6.42 -17.45
CA MET A 235 -0.20 6.28 -17.21
C MET A 235 -0.63 6.95 -15.90
N LEU A 236 0.05 6.66 -14.78
CA LEU A 236 -0.25 7.24 -13.46
C LEU A 236 -0.07 8.77 -13.46
N ASP A 237 1.00 9.28 -14.08
CA ASP A 237 1.29 10.71 -14.18
C ASP A 237 0.27 11.47 -15.05
N SER A 238 -0.39 10.76 -15.97
CA SER A 238 -1.43 11.32 -16.85
C SER A 238 -2.84 11.29 -16.24
N LEU A 239 -3.02 10.72 -15.04
CA LEU A 239 -4.34 10.59 -14.42
C LEU A 239 -4.97 11.97 -14.15
N PRO A 240 -6.23 12.18 -14.54
CA PRO A 240 -6.92 13.42 -14.22
C PRO A 240 -7.09 13.58 -12.70
N VAL A 241 -7.08 14.82 -12.21
CA VAL A 241 -7.28 15.12 -10.80
C VAL A 241 -8.65 14.60 -10.33
N ALA A 242 -8.66 13.86 -9.22
CA ALA A 242 -9.90 13.37 -8.61
C ALA A 242 -10.78 14.53 -8.14
N VAL A 243 -12.03 14.55 -8.59
CA VAL A 243 -13.03 15.55 -8.22
C VAL A 243 -14.02 15.03 -7.19
N THR A 244 -14.22 13.70 -7.14
CA THR A 244 -15.06 13.02 -6.17
C THR A 244 -14.24 11.99 -5.40
N ARG A 245 -14.27 12.07 -4.07
CA ARG A 245 -13.61 11.15 -3.13
C ARG A 245 -14.64 10.47 -2.26
N VAL A 246 -14.61 9.14 -2.23
CA VAL A 246 -15.44 8.31 -1.37
C VAL A 246 -14.55 7.61 -0.35
N VAL A 247 -14.91 7.67 0.93
CA VAL A 247 -14.33 6.81 1.98
C VAL A 247 -15.42 5.90 2.51
N VAL A 248 -15.21 4.59 2.36
CA VAL A 248 -16.20 3.54 2.60
C VAL A 248 -15.57 2.38 3.36
N SER A 249 -16.34 1.78 4.27
CA SER A 249 -15.92 0.55 4.95
C SER A 249 -15.75 -0.57 3.91
N LYS A 250 -14.54 -1.13 3.86
CA LYS A 250 -14.18 -2.26 3.00
C LYS A 250 -15.16 -3.42 3.15
N ARG A 251 -15.45 -3.81 4.40
CA ARG A 251 -16.29 -4.96 4.72
C ARG A 251 -17.72 -4.82 4.20
N SER A 252 -18.34 -3.67 4.43
CA SER A 252 -19.69 -3.38 3.93
C SER A 252 -19.76 -3.42 2.40
N LEU A 253 -18.75 -2.86 1.71
CA LEU A 253 -18.68 -2.86 0.26
C LEU A 253 -18.54 -4.28 -0.30
N GLN A 254 -17.61 -5.07 0.24
CA GLN A 254 -17.42 -6.47 -0.15
C GLN A 254 -18.68 -7.30 0.08
N ARG A 255 -19.30 -7.17 1.26
CA ARG A 255 -20.51 -7.93 1.59
C ARG A 255 -21.64 -7.70 0.61
N VAL A 256 -21.91 -6.43 0.25
CA VAL A 256 -22.95 -6.10 -0.74
C VAL A 256 -22.63 -6.74 -2.10
N MET A 257 -21.36 -6.70 -2.52
CA MET A 257 -20.93 -7.30 -3.79
C MET A 257 -21.04 -8.83 -3.79
N GLU A 258 -20.67 -9.47 -2.68
CA GLU A 258 -20.74 -10.92 -2.46
C GLU A 258 -22.19 -11.43 -2.41
N ASP A 259 -23.07 -10.66 -1.76
CA ASP A 259 -24.50 -11.00 -1.61
C ASP A 259 -25.25 -10.85 -2.94
N GLY A 260 -24.98 -9.79 -3.72
CA GLY A 260 -25.68 -9.51 -4.98
C GLY A 260 -25.24 -10.35 -6.18
N ARG A 261 -23.97 -10.81 -6.22
CA ARG A 261 -23.42 -11.70 -7.27
C ARG A 261 -23.59 -11.22 -8.72
N PHE A 262 -23.69 -9.91 -8.94
CA PHE A 262 -23.77 -9.33 -10.29
C PHE A 262 -22.40 -9.32 -10.98
N GLU A 263 -22.39 -9.50 -12.30
CA GLU A 263 -21.17 -9.38 -13.11
C GLU A 263 -20.68 -7.93 -13.22
N ARG A 264 -21.61 -6.96 -13.11
CA ARG A 264 -21.34 -5.53 -13.17
C ARG A 264 -22.07 -4.82 -12.05
N TRP A 265 -21.42 -3.78 -11.53
CA TRP A 265 -21.91 -2.99 -10.40
C TRP A 265 -21.91 -1.52 -10.77
N ALA A 266 -23.09 -0.91 -10.75
CA ALA A 266 -23.25 0.53 -10.79
C ALA A 266 -23.04 1.08 -9.37
N VAL A 267 -22.13 2.04 -9.24
CA VAL A 267 -21.81 2.75 -7.99
C VAL A 267 -22.25 4.19 -8.18
N ALA A 268 -23.38 4.54 -7.56
CA ALA A 268 -23.89 5.91 -7.54
C ALA A 268 -23.49 6.59 -6.22
N THR A 269 -22.75 7.68 -6.33
CA THR A 269 -22.37 8.50 -5.18
C THR A 269 -23.49 9.49 -4.83
N GLY A 270 -23.67 9.76 -3.55
CA GLY A 270 -24.64 10.73 -3.06
C GLY A 270 -24.26 11.27 -1.67
N HIS A 271 -25.07 12.20 -1.15
CA HIS A 271 -24.81 12.80 0.15
C HIS A 271 -24.76 11.76 1.29
N GLY A 272 -23.54 11.48 1.78
CA GLY A 272 -23.28 10.62 2.93
C GLY A 272 -23.47 9.12 2.69
N ARG A 273 -23.57 8.69 1.43
CA ARG A 273 -23.74 7.28 1.07
C ARG A 273 -23.26 6.99 -0.35
N ILE A 274 -22.99 5.72 -0.62
CA ILE A 274 -22.98 5.20 -1.99
C ILE A 274 -24.10 4.19 -2.15
N ARG A 275 -24.63 4.10 -3.36
CA ARG A 275 -25.62 3.13 -3.76
C ARG A 275 -24.99 2.14 -4.74
N LEU A 276 -25.11 0.86 -4.42
CA LEU A 276 -24.68 -0.22 -5.30
C LEU A 276 -25.90 -0.95 -5.87
N SER A 277 -25.88 -1.18 -7.18
CA SER A 277 -26.91 -1.96 -7.89
C SER A 277 -26.31 -2.69 -9.08
N GLU A 278 -27.05 -3.64 -9.64
CA GLU A 278 -26.86 -4.02 -11.03
C GLU A 278 -27.16 -2.80 -11.94
N PRO A 279 -26.44 -2.60 -13.07
CA PRO A 279 -26.77 -1.56 -14.03
C PRO A 279 -28.24 -1.64 -14.47
N ASP A 280 -28.89 -0.48 -14.58
CA ASP A 280 -30.31 -0.31 -14.96
C ASP A 280 -31.35 -0.98 -14.03
N SER A 281 -30.93 -1.56 -12.90
CA SER A 281 -31.83 -2.12 -11.89
C SER A 281 -32.41 -1.04 -10.96
N SER A 282 -33.65 -1.25 -10.53
CA SER A 282 -34.29 -0.44 -9.48
C SER A 282 -33.98 -0.96 -8.07
N GLU A 283 -33.45 -2.18 -7.93
CA GLU A 283 -32.98 -2.74 -6.67
C GLU A 283 -31.57 -2.28 -6.35
N PHE A 284 -31.35 -1.82 -5.12
CA PHE A 284 -30.06 -1.30 -4.70
C PHE A 284 -29.80 -1.48 -3.22
N ALA A 285 -28.53 -1.46 -2.85
CA ALA A 285 -28.05 -1.39 -1.48
C ALA A 285 -27.40 -0.02 -1.20
N ASP A 286 -27.85 0.66 -0.16
CA ASP A 286 -27.23 1.88 0.34
C ASP A 286 -26.15 1.52 1.38
N ILE A 287 -24.94 2.04 1.19
CA ILE A 287 -23.83 1.94 2.15
C ILE A 287 -23.56 3.34 2.69
N PRO A 288 -23.64 3.58 4.02
CA PRO A 288 -23.22 4.84 4.62
C PRO A 288 -21.72 5.09 4.40
N THR A 289 -21.36 6.26 3.87
CA THR A 289 -19.98 6.60 3.48
C THR A 289 -19.72 8.09 3.63
N THR A 290 -18.45 8.50 3.59
CA THR A 290 -18.10 9.91 3.40
C THR A 290 -17.86 10.16 1.92
N VAL A 291 -18.64 11.06 1.31
CA VAL A 291 -18.47 11.50 -0.08
C VAL A 291 -18.12 12.98 -0.09
N THR A 292 -17.07 13.35 -0.83
CA THR A 292 -16.67 14.74 -1.07
C THR A 292 -16.53 14.96 -2.57
N GLY A 293 -17.22 15.96 -3.13
CA GLY A 293 -17.24 16.20 -4.57
C GLY A 293 -18.65 16.07 -5.18
N PRO A 294 -18.79 16.22 -6.49
CA PRO A 294 -20.07 16.07 -7.19
C PRO A 294 -20.55 14.60 -7.20
N ASP A 295 -21.87 14.43 -7.29
CA ASP A 295 -22.48 13.14 -7.52
C ASP A 295 -22.12 12.61 -8.91
N VAL A 296 -21.79 11.32 -8.96
CA VAL A 296 -21.38 10.57 -10.15
C VAL A 296 -21.88 9.14 -10.05
N VAL A 297 -22.27 8.57 -11.19
CA VAL A 297 -22.55 7.15 -11.35
C VAL A 297 -21.48 6.56 -12.25
N ILE A 298 -20.90 5.46 -11.80
CA ILE A 298 -19.84 4.75 -12.51
C ILE A 298 -20.08 3.25 -12.43
N THR A 299 -19.80 2.53 -13.51
CA THR A 299 -20.02 1.08 -13.59
C THR A 299 -18.70 0.35 -13.66
N PHE A 300 -18.58 -0.75 -12.92
CA PHE A 300 -17.41 -1.62 -12.95
C PHE A 300 -17.80 -3.06 -13.20
N ALA A 301 -16.92 -3.81 -13.86
CA ALA A 301 -16.97 -5.27 -13.80
C ALA A 301 -16.63 -5.75 -12.38
N MET A 302 -17.29 -6.81 -11.93
CA MET A 302 -17.03 -7.48 -10.65
C MET A 302 -15.56 -7.90 -10.54
N THR A 303 -14.99 -8.41 -11.63
CA THR A 303 -13.58 -8.83 -11.73
C THR A 303 -12.58 -7.67 -11.59
N THR A 304 -13.02 -6.42 -11.74
CA THR A 304 -12.17 -5.23 -11.63
C THR A 304 -12.29 -4.58 -10.25
N LEU A 305 -13.51 -4.20 -9.84
CA LEU A 305 -13.72 -3.45 -8.60
C LEU A 305 -13.54 -4.31 -7.35
N TYR A 306 -14.11 -5.52 -7.33
CA TYR A 306 -14.08 -6.34 -6.11
C TYR A 306 -12.65 -6.69 -5.68
N PRO A 307 -11.74 -7.14 -6.57
CA PRO A 307 -10.37 -7.41 -6.17
C PRO A 307 -9.58 -6.16 -5.79
N ALA A 308 -9.85 -5.00 -6.43
CA ALA A 308 -9.24 -3.72 -6.04
C ALA A 308 -9.61 -3.31 -4.61
N VAL A 309 -10.86 -3.56 -4.21
CA VAL A 309 -11.33 -3.35 -2.83
C VAL A 309 -10.75 -4.43 -1.90
N ALA A 310 -10.71 -5.68 -2.34
CA ALA A 310 -10.26 -6.81 -1.52
C ALA A 310 -8.77 -6.75 -1.19
N SER A 311 -7.93 -6.24 -2.10
CA SER A 311 -6.48 -6.11 -1.90
C SER A 311 -6.10 -4.95 -0.99
N ALA A 312 -6.94 -3.91 -0.88
CA ALA A 312 -6.70 -2.76 -0.02
C ALA A 312 -6.45 -3.16 1.45
N VAL A 313 -5.45 -2.54 2.08
CA VAL A 313 -5.09 -2.74 3.49
C VAL A 313 -6.03 -1.96 4.43
N GLY A 314 -6.32 -2.48 5.61
CA GLY A 314 -7.12 -1.78 6.62
C GLY A 314 -8.64 -1.86 6.43
N PRO A 315 -9.40 -1.20 7.34
CA PRO A 315 -10.85 -1.35 7.43
C PRO A 315 -11.62 -0.49 6.42
N ASP A 316 -11.03 0.61 5.96
CA ASP A 316 -11.66 1.60 5.09
C ASP A 316 -10.89 1.76 3.78
N VAL A 317 -11.64 1.86 2.69
CA VAL A 317 -11.13 2.09 1.33
C VAL A 317 -11.49 3.50 0.90
N MET A 318 -10.52 4.16 0.29
CA MET A 318 -10.69 5.44 -0.39
C MET A 318 -10.75 5.20 -1.91
N ILE A 319 -11.79 5.75 -2.53
CA ILE A 319 -12.06 5.67 -3.96
C ILE A 319 -12.05 7.10 -4.52
N ASP A 320 -11.08 7.38 -5.38
CA ASP A 320 -10.83 8.67 -6.02
C ASP A 320 -11.29 8.61 -7.48
N ILE A 321 -12.29 9.45 -7.82
CA ILE A 321 -13.00 9.46 -9.09
C ILE A 321 -12.81 10.83 -9.76
N SER A 322 -12.29 10.80 -10.99
CA SER A 322 -12.06 12.02 -11.77
C SER A 322 -13.17 12.29 -12.80
N GLY A 323 -13.99 11.28 -13.12
CA GLY A 323 -15.11 11.38 -14.05
C GLY A 323 -15.81 10.03 -14.26
N PRO A 324 -16.97 10.00 -14.94
CA PRO A 324 -17.80 8.81 -15.08
C PRO A 324 -17.19 7.71 -15.96
N THR A 325 -16.26 8.08 -16.84
CA THR A 325 -15.53 7.16 -17.73
C THR A 325 -14.03 7.15 -17.46
N ALA A 326 -13.57 7.93 -16.47
CA ALA A 326 -12.17 8.02 -16.13
C ALA A 326 -11.74 6.82 -15.28
N PRO A 327 -10.46 6.40 -15.36
CA PRO A 327 -9.90 5.44 -14.42
C PRO A 327 -10.11 5.89 -12.97
N VAL A 328 -10.43 4.94 -12.09
CA VAL A 328 -10.67 5.20 -10.67
C VAL A 328 -9.53 4.66 -9.82
N VAL A 329 -9.06 5.48 -8.88
CA VAL A 329 -7.99 5.10 -7.97
C VAL A 329 -8.58 4.58 -6.66
N VAL A 330 -8.24 3.35 -6.31
CA VAL A 330 -8.65 2.65 -5.09
C VAL A 330 -7.41 2.46 -4.21
N ARG A 331 -7.48 2.91 -2.96
CA ARG A 331 -6.38 2.81 -2.00
C ARG A 331 -6.91 2.68 -0.58
N SER A 332 -6.05 2.29 0.35
CA SER A 332 -6.41 2.28 1.76
C SER A 332 -6.55 3.70 2.30
N ALA A 333 -7.49 3.91 3.22
CA ALA A 333 -7.64 5.23 3.85
C ALA A 333 -6.47 5.59 4.78
N ASP A 334 -5.85 4.57 5.38
CA ASP A 334 -4.81 4.70 6.40
C ASP A 334 -3.39 4.35 5.91
N ASP A 335 -3.27 3.82 4.69
CA ASP A 335 -2.02 3.31 4.10
C ASP A 335 -1.96 3.69 2.61
N GLY A 336 -0.89 4.36 2.19
CA GLY A 336 -0.73 4.83 0.82
C GLY A 336 0.07 3.89 -0.08
N ASP A 337 0.65 2.83 0.49
CA ASP A 337 1.71 2.08 -0.17
C ASP A 337 1.18 1.16 -1.26
N LEU A 338 -0.09 0.74 -1.18
CA LEU A 338 -0.81 0.02 -2.23
C LEU A 338 -1.79 0.97 -2.93
N THR A 339 -1.66 1.08 -4.25
CA THR A 339 -2.57 1.82 -5.11
C THR A 339 -3.06 0.92 -6.23
N THR A 340 -4.39 0.87 -6.42
CA THR A 340 -5.02 0.13 -7.51
C THR A 340 -5.82 1.06 -8.40
N LEU A 341 -5.46 1.15 -9.67
CA LEU A 341 -6.28 1.75 -10.71
C LEU A 341 -7.31 0.73 -11.21
N ALA A 342 -8.57 1.12 -11.29
CA ALA A 342 -9.67 0.30 -11.79
C ALA A 342 -10.36 1.03 -12.96
N MET A 343 -10.44 0.36 -14.11
CA MET A 343 -11.14 0.90 -15.28
C MET A 343 -12.65 0.70 -15.15
N PRO A 344 -13.46 1.75 -15.35
CA PRO A 344 -14.89 1.57 -15.50
C PRO A 344 -15.22 0.84 -16.81
N VAL A 345 -16.42 0.29 -16.87
CA VAL A 345 -16.98 -0.37 -18.06
C VAL A 345 -18.27 0.31 -18.50
N ASP A 346 -18.65 0.09 -19.75
CA ASP A 346 -19.94 0.57 -20.24
C ASP A 346 -21.09 -0.10 -19.45
N PRO A 347 -22.07 0.67 -18.93
CA PRO A 347 -23.26 0.12 -18.29
C PRO A 347 -24.06 -0.84 -19.19
N ARG A 348 -23.97 -0.75 -20.52
CA ARG A 348 -24.69 -1.60 -21.48
C ARG A 348 -23.94 -2.89 -21.84
N GLY A 349 -22.62 -2.94 -21.61
CA GLY A 349 -21.77 -4.10 -21.87
C GLY A 349 -20.91 -3.91 -23.12
N PRO A 350 -20.04 -4.88 -23.46
CA PRO A 350 -19.35 -4.86 -24.75
C PRO A 350 -20.39 -4.94 -25.88
N GLU A 351 -20.28 -4.06 -26.88
CA GLU A 351 -21.05 -4.14 -28.13
C GLU A 351 -20.73 -5.40 -28.93
#